data_AF-A0A960MVZ7-F1
#
_entry.id   AF-A0A960MVZ7-F1
#
_cell.length_a   1.000
_cell.length_b   1.000
_cell.length_c   1.000
_cell.angle_alpha   90.00
_cell.angle_beta   90.00
_cell.angle_gamma   90.00
#
_symmetry.space_group_name_H-M   'P 1'
#
loop_
_entity.id
_entity.type
_entity.pdbx_description
1 polymer ?
#
loop_
_entity_poly.entity_id
_entity_poly.type
_entity_poly.pdbx_seq_one_letter_code
_entity_poly.pdbx_strand_id
1 'polypeptide(L)'
;AAAALYHAGKVKHLLVSGHREASGYYDEPRDMTARLVQLGVPENAITPDNAGDRTLDSIIRAKKIYGVDRLTVISDDFHVSRAVFIADREGVEAIAFRGEAVGVGQSFRARTREYFARVKAVIDLYLLHTQPTELGERREILVKG
;
A
#
# COMPACT_ATOMS: atom_id res chain seq x y z
N ALA A 1 -8.84 6.90 11.55
CA ALA A 1 -9.74 5.94 10.88
C ALA A 1 -9.59 4.51 11.41
N ALA A 2 -8.46 3.81 11.20
CA ALA A 2 -8.32 2.39 11.54
C ALA A 2 -8.59 2.05 13.02
N ALA A 3 -7.98 2.78 13.96
CA ALA A 3 -8.27 2.58 15.39
C ALA A 3 -9.76 2.78 15.73
N ALA A 4 -10.44 3.75 15.10
CA ALA A 4 -11.85 3.99 15.35
C ALA A 4 -12.73 2.83 14.86
N LEU A 5 -12.42 2.24 13.70
CA LEU A 5 -13.13 1.06 13.20
C LEU A 5 -12.92 -0.17 14.08
N TYR A 6 -11.71 -0.34 14.62
CA TYR A 6 -11.40 -1.38 15.59
C TYR A 6 -12.23 -1.22 16.86
N HIS A 7 -12.19 -0.02 17.46
CA HIS A 7 -12.95 0.30 18.68
C HIS A 7 -14.46 0.20 18.49
N ALA A 8 -14.96 0.50 17.28
CA ALA A 8 -16.36 0.33 16.91
C ALA A 8 -16.75 -1.14 16.60
N GLY A 9 -15.82 -2.09 16.72
CA GLY A 9 -16.04 -3.52 16.45
C GLY A 9 -16.31 -3.84 14.97
N LYS A 10 -16.02 -2.91 14.06
CA LYS A 10 -16.25 -3.08 12.61
C LYS A 10 -15.16 -3.92 11.95
N VAL A 11 -13.95 -3.88 12.51
CA VAL A 11 -12.83 -4.75 12.15
C VAL A 11 -12.28 -5.42 13.40
N LYS A 12 -11.81 -6.66 13.27
CA LYS A 12 -11.31 -7.46 14.41
C LYS A 12 -9.79 -7.48 14.52
N HIS A 13 -9.10 -7.20 13.42
CA HIS A 13 -7.66 -7.26 13.30
C HIS A 13 -7.19 -6.25 12.26
N LEU A 14 -5.98 -5.72 12.42
CA LEU A 14 -5.38 -4.74 11.52
C LEU A 14 -4.11 -5.30 10.88
N LEU A 15 -4.17 -5.56 9.57
CA LEU A 15 -2.98 -5.80 8.76
C LEU A 15 -2.43 -4.43 8.32
N VAL A 16 -1.25 -4.08 8.82
CA VAL A 16 -0.62 -2.78 8.59
C VAL A 16 0.50 -2.96 7.59
N SER A 17 0.18 -2.72 6.32
CA SER A 17 1.09 -2.97 5.18
C SER A 17 1.69 -1.67 4.66
N GLY A 18 2.99 -1.67 4.39
CA GLY A 18 3.71 -0.49 3.92
C GLY A 18 5.17 -0.76 3.60
N HIS A 19 5.88 0.29 3.21
CA HIS A 19 7.28 0.21 2.82
C HIS A 19 8.22 0.27 4.03
N ARG A 20 9.25 -0.57 4.03
CA ARG A 20 10.41 -0.44 4.91
C ARG A 20 11.66 -0.23 4.07
N GLU A 21 12.38 0.86 4.33
CA GLU A 21 13.64 1.12 3.67
C GLU A 21 14.75 0.18 4.17
N ALA A 22 15.66 -0.18 3.25
CA ALA A 22 16.81 -1.04 3.58
C ALA A 22 17.76 -0.39 4.61
N SER A 23 17.82 0.94 4.64
CA SER A 23 18.58 1.71 5.63
C SER A 23 18.04 1.55 7.06
N GLY A 24 16.78 1.11 7.22
CA GLY A 24 16.07 1.06 8.49
C GLY A 24 15.70 2.43 9.06
N TYR A 25 16.05 3.53 8.37
CA TYR A 25 15.71 4.89 8.80
C TYR A 25 14.21 5.18 8.71
N TYR A 26 13.50 4.40 7.89
CA TYR A 26 12.07 4.54 7.69
C TYR A 26 11.38 3.20 7.57
N ASP A 27 10.32 3.04 8.35
CA ASP A 27 9.55 1.81 8.48
C ASP A 27 8.07 2.19 8.71
N GLU A 28 7.30 2.28 7.62
CA GLU A 28 5.91 2.71 7.68
C GLU A 28 5.07 1.79 8.56
N PRO A 29 5.15 0.44 8.43
CA PRO A 29 4.39 -0.44 9.29
C PRO A 29 4.71 -0.29 10.77
N ARG A 30 5.99 -0.08 11.12
CA ARG A 30 6.38 0.18 12.50
C ARG A 30 5.78 1.47 13.03
N ASP A 31 5.88 2.57 12.27
CA ASP A 31 5.35 3.87 12.68
C ASP A 31 3.83 3.85 12.81
N MET A 32 3.14 3.21 11.86
CA MET A 32 1.68 3.02 11.91
C MET A 32 1.27 2.13 13.09
N THR A 33 2.01 1.04 13.36
CA THR A 33 1.75 0.14 14.49
C THR A 33 1.89 0.89 15.81
N ALA A 34 2.99 1.63 15.99
CA ALA A 34 3.20 2.46 17.18
C ALA A 34 2.07 3.47 17.37
N ARG A 35 1.61 4.09 16.28
CA ARG A 35 0.49 5.04 16.34
C ARG A 35 -0.84 4.37 16.72
N LEU A 36 -1.12 3.17 16.23
CA LEU A 36 -2.32 2.41 16.58
C LEU A 36 -2.33 1.98 18.04
N VAL A 37 -1.18 1.54 18.56
CA VAL A 37 -1.00 1.21 19.98
C VAL A 37 -1.24 2.43 20.87
N GLN A 38 -0.70 3.59 20.50
CA GLN A 38 -0.97 4.85 21.20
C GLN A 38 -2.46 5.24 21.20
N LEU A 39 -3.22 4.81 20.18
CA LEU A 39 -4.65 5.02 20.07
C LEU A 39 -5.47 3.92 20.78
N GLY A 40 -4.82 3.04 21.55
CA GLY A 40 -5.47 2.04 22.39
C GLY A 40 -5.80 0.72 21.67
N VAL A 41 -5.33 0.50 20.44
CA VAL A 41 -5.44 -0.82 19.80
C VAL A 41 -4.39 -1.74 20.42
N PRO A 42 -4.76 -2.92 20.94
CA PRO A 42 -3.78 -3.81 21.54
C PRO A 42 -2.86 -4.39 20.46
N GLU A 43 -1.58 -4.54 20.78
CA GLU A 43 -0.54 -4.95 19.82
C GLU A 43 -0.83 -6.32 19.18
N ASN A 44 -1.44 -7.24 19.92
CA ASN A 44 -1.85 -8.55 19.42
C ASN A 44 -2.98 -8.51 18.38
N ALA A 45 -3.68 -7.37 18.22
CA ALA A 45 -4.67 -7.13 17.18
C ALA A 45 -4.07 -6.47 15.92
N ILE A 46 -2.74 -6.33 15.87
CA ILE A 46 -2.02 -5.69 14.78
C ILE A 46 -1.01 -6.69 14.19
N THR A 47 -0.90 -6.72 12.88
CA THR A 47 0.16 -7.46 12.18
C THR A 47 0.83 -6.53 11.18
N PRO A 48 2.10 -6.17 11.37
CA PRO A 48 2.84 -5.39 10.40
C PRO A 48 3.26 -6.25 9.19
N ASP A 49 3.11 -5.72 7.98
CA ASP A 49 3.64 -6.27 6.73
C ASP A 49 4.64 -5.29 6.10
N ASN A 50 5.93 -5.60 6.26
CA ASN A 50 7.05 -4.75 5.83
C ASN A 50 7.48 -4.99 4.38
N ALA A 51 6.73 -5.79 3.62
CA ALA A 51 6.98 -6.07 2.20
C ALA A 51 5.81 -5.60 1.32
N GLY A 52 5.03 -4.64 1.81
CA GLY A 52 3.89 -4.02 1.16
C GLY A 52 4.25 -2.80 0.30
N ASP A 53 5.38 -2.86 -0.42
CA ASP A 53 5.99 -1.70 -1.10
C ASP A 53 5.06 -1.00 -2.09
N ARG A 54 4.08 -1.71 -2.63
CA ARG A 54 3.05 -1.18 -3.52
C ARG A 54 1.68 -1.69 -3.07
N THR A 55 0.62 -0.99 -3.49
CA THR A 55 -0.75 -1.44 -3.22
C THR A 55 -1.04 -2.82 -3.82
N LEU A 56 -0.44 -3.15 -4.97
CA LEU A 56 -0.51 -4.50 -5.54
C LEU A 56 0.07 -5.54 -4.58
N ASP A 57 1.26 -5.28 -4.04
CA ASP A 57 1.92 -6.20 -3.12
C ASP A 57 1.09 -6.40 -1.85
N SER A 58 0.55 -5.31 -1.30
CA SER A 58 -0.30 -5.37 -0.10
C SER A 58 -1.52 -6.28 -0.28
N ILE A 59 -2.24 -6.18 -1.42
CA ILE A 59 -3.43 -7.00 -1.68
C ILE A 59 -3.06 -8.46 -1.97
N ILE A 60 -2.06 -8.70 -2.84
CA ILE A 60 -1.62 -10.06 -3.16
C ILE A 60 -1.12 -10.77 -1.90
N ARG A 61 -0.37 -10.07 -1.04
CA ARG A 61 0.16 -10.63 0.20
C ARG A 61 -0.93 -10.86 1.23
N ALA A 62 -1.90 -9.95 1.38
CA ALA A 62 -3.08 -10.18 2.23
C ALA A 62 -3.72 -11.55 1.94
N LYS A 63 -3.90 -11.88 0.66
CA LYS A 63 -4.42 -13.21 0.26
C LYS A 63 -3.40 -14.32 0.46
N LYS A 64 -2.23 -14.24 -0.19
CA LYS A 64 -1.30 -15.36 -0.33
C LYS A 64 -0.48 -15.67 0.93
N ILE A 65 -0.19 -14.67 1.75
CA ILE A 65 0.63 -14.80 2.95
C ILE A 65 -0.24 -14.86 4.21
N TYR A 66 -1.28 -14.04 4.28
CA TYR A 66 -2.11 -13.91 5.47
C TYR A 66 -3.45 -14.63 5.39
N GLY A 67 -3.80 -15.25 4.24
CA GLY A 67 -5.03 -16.01 4.07
C GLY A 67 -6.30 -15.14 4.16
N VAL A 68 -6.19 -13.84 3.82
CA VAL A 68 -7.29 -12.89 3.92
C VAL A 68 -8.02 -12.81 2.58
N ASP A 69 -9.21 -13.42 2.52
CA ASP A 69 -10.08 -13.37 1.34
C ASP A 69 -11.12 -12.24 1.39
N ARG A 70 -11.33 -11.63 2.58
CA ARG A 70 -12.23 -10.48 2.77
C ARG A 70 -11.56 -9.42 3.64
N LEU A 71 -11.55 -8.16 3.19
CA LEU A 71 -10.89 -7.08 3.92
C LEU A 71 -11.60 -5.73 3.78
N THR A 72 -11.33 -4.85 4.73
CA THR A 72 -11.66 -3.42 4.62
C THR A 72 -10.37 -2.64 4.34
N VAL A 73 -10.29 -1.99 3.18
CA VAL A 73 -9.15 -1.12 2.85
C VAL A 73 -9.35 0.22 3.53
N ILE A 74 -8.42 0.61 4.39
CA ILE A 74 -8.44 1.90 5.09
C ILE A 74 -7.25 2.73 4.60
N SER A 75 -7.49 3.69 3.71
CA SER A 75 -6.44 4.55 3.15
C SER A 75 -7.02 5.86 2.58
N ASP A 76 -6.20 6.66 1.92
CA ASP A 76 -6.66 7.84 1.19
C ASP A 76 -7.40 7.48 -0.11
N ASP A 77 -8.04 8.49 -0.71
CA ASP A 77 -8.87 8.40 -1.91
C ASP A 77 -8.20 7.67 -3.08
N PHE A 78 -6.91 7.93 -3.27
CA PHE A 78 -6.18 7.40 -4.41
C PHE A 78 -5.83 5.93 -4.20
N HIS A 79 -5.37 5.58 -3.00
CA HIS A 79 -4.96 4.23 -2.67
C HIS A 79 -6.16 3.29 -2.50
N VAL A 80 -7.25 3.76 -1.92
CA VAL A 80 -8.46 2.96 -1.70
C VAL A 80 -9.06 2.48 -3.02
N SER A 81 -9.25 3.40 -3.98
CA SER A 81 -9.84 3.07 -5.28
C SER A 81 -9.07 1.97 -5.99
N ARG A 82 -7.74 2.09 -5.98
CA ARG A 82 -6.82 1.13 -6.57
C ARG A 82 -6.82 -0.21 -5.83
N ALA A 83 -6.78 -0.19 -4.51
CA ALA A 83 -6.75 -1.40 -3.69
C ALA A 83 -8.01 -2.25 -3.92
N VAL A 84 -9.18 -1.61 -4.01
CA VAL A 84 -10.45 -2.31 -4.31
C VAL A 84 -10.41 -2.90 -5.72
N PHE A 85 -9.93 -2.16 -6.72
CA PHE A 85 -9.79 -2.68 -8.09
C PHE A 85 -8.86 -3.90 -8.17
N ILE A 86 -7.72 -3.85 -7.48
CA ILE A 86 -6.77 -4.98 -7.42
C ILE A 86 -7.40 -6.16 -6.68
N ALA A 87 -8.07 -5.92 -5.56
CA ALA A 87 -8.73 -6.96 -4.79
C ALA A 87 -9.77 -7.70 -5.62
N ASP A 88 -10.60 -6.98 -6.37
CA ASP A 88 -11.58 -7.56 -7.30
C ASP A 88 -10.90 -8.48 -8.34
N ARG A 89 -9.82 -8.02 -8.96
CA ARG A 89 -9.04 -8.81 -9.94
C ARG A 89 -8.38 -10.05 -9.34
N GLU A 90 -7.95 -9.98 -8.09
CA GLU A 90 -7.32 -11.08 -7.37
C GLU A 90 -8.34 -11.98 -6.66
N GLY A 91 -9.64 -11.72 -6.79
CA GLY A 91 -10.71 -12.46 -6.13
C GLY A 91 -10.66 -12.35 -4.61
N VAL A 92 -10.47 -11.13 -4.11
CA VAL A 92 -10.53 -10.73 -2.69
C VAL A 92 -11.69 -9.77 -2.54
N GLU A 93 -12.62 -10.06 -1.63
CA GLU A 93 -13.75 -9.16 -1.35
C GLU A 93 -13.25 -7.97 -0.53
N ALA A 94 -13.24 -6.78 -1.12
CA ALA A 94 -12.75 -5.57 -0.47
C ALA A 94 -13.84 -4.51 -0.34
N ILE A 95 -13.96 -3.94 0.87
CA ILE A 95 -14.76 -2.74 1.11
C ILE A 95 -13.82 -1.56 1.37
N ALA A 96 -14.12 -0.41 0.78
CA ALA A 96 -13.39 0.83 0.95
C ALA A 96 -13.84 1.59 2.21
N PHE A 97 -12.89 2.02 3.04
CA PHE A 97 -13.12 3.03 4.06
C PHE A 97 -12.11 4.16 3.91
N ARG A 98 -12.61 5.33 3.54
CA ARG A 98 -11.78 6.53 3.34
C ARG A 98 -11.31 7.07 4.69
N GLY A 99 -9.99 7.19 4.87
CA GLY A 99 -9.42 8.01 5.93
C GLY A 99 -9.27 9.46 5.47
N GLU A 100 -9.43 10.43 6.38
CA GLU A 100 -9.03 11.81 6.08
C GLU A 100 -7.52 11.86 5.85
N ALA A 101 -7.09 12.48 4.74
CA ALA A 101 -5.69 12.63 4.40
C ALA A 101 -5.00 13.54 5.42
N VAL A 102 -4.04 13.01 6.17
CA VAL A 102 -3.23 13.80 7.10
C VAL A 102 -2.17 14.55 6.28
N GLY A 103 -2.09 15.87 6.44
CA GLY A 103 -1.12 16.70 5.73
C GLY A 103 0.32 16.37 6.18
N VAL A 104 1.14 15.87 5.25
CA VAL A 104 2.52 15.46 5.55
C VAL A 104 3.52 16.36 4.80
N GLY A 105 4.66 16.67 5.44
CA GLY A 105 5.64 17.70 5.03
C GLY A 105 6.39 17.46 3.70
N GLN A 106 7.30 18.37 3.34
CA GLN A 106 7.94 18.39 2.01
C GLN A 106 8.82 17.17 1.68
N SER A 107 9.58 16.62 2.64
CA SER A 107 10.35 15.38 2.43
C SER A 107 9.44 14.17 2.17
N PHE A 108 8.30 14.14 2.86
CA PHE A 108 7.27 13.14 2.61
C PHE A 108 6.70 13.28 1.20
N ARG A 109 6.36 14.51 0.75
CA ARG A 109 5.83 14.75 -0.61
C ARG A 109 6.71 14.16 -1.72
N ALA A 110 8.02 14.29 -1.62
CA ALA A 110 8.95 13.73 -2.60
C ALA A 110 8.89 12.18 -2.63
N ARG A 111 8.82 11.55 -1.45
CA ARG A 111 8.70 10.09 -1.31
C ARG A 111 7.31 9.59 -1.70
N THR A 112 6.25 10.33 -1.38
CA THR A 112 4.90 10.00 -1.86
C THR A 112 4.87 10.04 -3.38
N ARG A 113 5.49 11.04 -4.01
CA ARG A 113 5.58 11.11 -5.48
C ARG A 113 6.30 9.92 -6.09
N GLU A 114 7.43 9.50 -5.52
CA GLU A 114 8.15 8.31 -5.97
C GLU A 114 7.32 7.04 -5.79
N TYR A 115 6.69 6.88 -4.62
CA TYR A 115 5.76 5.80 -4.35
C TYR A 115 4.63 5.76 -5.38
N PHE A 116 3.99 6.90 -5.67
CA PHE A 116 2.93 7.01 -6.67
C PHE A 116 3.40 6.61 -8.07
N ALA A 117 4.62 7.00 -8.47
CA ALA A 117 5.20 6.60 -9.74
C ALA A 117 5.39 5.07 -9.83
N ARG A 118 5.90 4.44 -8.76
CA ARG A 118 6.07 2.98 -8.69
C ARG A 118 4.75 2.25 -8.80
N VAL A 119 3.71 2.74 -8.12
CA VAL A 119 2.41 2.09 -8.22
C VAL A 119 1.75 2.32 -9.57
N LYS A 120 1.85 3.51 -10.17
CA LYS A 120 1.34 3.77 -11.52
C LYS A 120 1.98 2.81 -12.53
N ALA A 121 3.31 2.67 -12.50
CA ALA A 121 4.02 1.76 -13.40
C ALA A 121 3.55 0.31 -13.27
N VAL A 122 3.23 -0.14 -12.05
CA VAL A 122 2.72 -1.50 -11.82
C VAL A 122 1.31 -1.70 -12.30
N ILE A 123 0.43 -0.71 -12.10
CA ILE A 123 -0.91 -0.77 -12.67
C ILE A 123 -0.82 -0.80 -14.20
N ASP A 124 -0.05 0.13 -14.77
CA ASP A 124 0.11 0.25 -16.21
C ASP A 124 0.62 -1.06 -16.82
N LEU A 125 1.59 -1.71 -16.18
CA LEU A 125 2.22 -2.92 -16.71
C LEU A 125 1.42 -4.21 -16.43
N TYR A 126 0.95 -4.40 -15.19
CA TYR A 126 0.42 -5.69 -14.74
C TYR A 126 -1.09 -5.77 -14.73
N LEU A 127 -1.81 -4.64 -14.67
CA LEU A 127 -3.27 -4.62 -14.59
C LEU A 127 -3.92 -4.08 -15.86
N LEU A 128 -3.35 -3.03 -16.44
CA LEU A 128 -3.90 -2.36 -17.62
C LEU A 128 -3.22 -2.79 -18.93
N HIS A 129 -2.13 -3.57 -18.86
CA HIS A 129 -1.34 -4.01 -20.01
C HIS A 129 -1.03 -2.88 -21.01
N THR A 130 -0.81 -1.67 -20.47
CA THR A 130 -0.68 -0.44 -21.24
C THR A 130 0.63 -0.47 -22.00
N GLN A 131 0.54 -0.42 -23.34
CA GLN A 131 1.71 -0.31 -24.20
C GLN A 131 2.21 1.14 -24.25
N PRO A 132 3.52 1.37 -24.38
CA PRO A 132 4.08 2.72 -24.52
C PRO A 132 3.49 3.44 -25.74
N THR A 133 3.09 4.70 -25.56
CA THR A 133 2.42 5.51 -26.61
C THR A 133 3.33 5.84 -27.79
N GLU A 134 4.64 5.97 -27.57
CA GLU A 134 5.66 6.05 -28.63
C GLU A 134 6.93 5.32 -28.19
N LEU A 135 7.33 4.30 -28.96
CA LEU A 135 8.64 3.68 -28.88
C LEU A 135 9.55 4.44 -29.84
N GLY A 136 10.18 5.52 -29.38
CA GLY A 136 11.20 6.21 -30.17
C GLY A 136 12.34 5.27 -30.60
N GLU A 137 13.17 5.71 -31.55
CA GLU A 137 14.25 4.87 -32.09
C GLU A 137 15.25 4.42 -31.01
N ARG A 138 15.59 3.13 -31.05
CA ARG A 138 16.57 2.46 -30.20
C ARG A 138 17.93 3.17 -30.32
N ARG A 139 18.45 3.71 -29.21
CA ARG A 139 19.83 4.19 -29.11
C ARG A 139 20.65 3.25 -28.24
N GLU A 140 21.71 2.68 -28.81
CA GLU A 140 22.65 1.83 -28.10
C GLU A 140 23.54 2.67 -27.17
N ILE A 141 23.68 2.23 -25.92
CA ILE A 141 24.66 2.78 -24.97
C ILE A 141 25.86 1.84 -24.96
N LEU A 142 26.95 2.26 -25.59
CA LEU A 142 28.23 1.56 -25.53
C LEU A 142 28.96 1.93 -24.23
N VAL A 143 28.97 1.00 -23.27
CA VAL A 143 29.86 1.09 -22.11
C VAL A 143 31.20 0.46 -22.49
N LYS A 144 32.26 1.28 -22.56
CA LYS A 144 33.63 0.79 -22.74
C LYS A 144 34.10 0.17 -21.43
N GLY A 145 34.62 -1.07 -21.51
CA GLY A 145 35.25 -1.78 -20.40
C GLY A 145 36.61 -1.22 -20.01
#